data_AF-A0A7V3XNR4-F1
#
_entry.id   AF-A0A7V3XNR4-F1
#
_cell.length_a   1.000
_cell.length_b   1.000
_cell.length_c   1.000
_cell.angle_alpha   90.00
_cell.angle_beta   90.00
_cell.angle_gamma   90.00
#
_symmetry.space_group_name_H-M   'P 1'
#
loop_
_entity.id
_entity.type
_entity.pdbx_description
1 polymer ?
#
loop_
_entity_poly.entity_id
_entity_poly.type
_entity_poly.pdbx_seq_one_letter_code
_entity_poly.pdbx_strand_id
1 'polypeptide(L)'
;MLANKQKASFLLYVVLIVSLLLVIAFGLSGLLLAQIRMLGEIGYSVVALYAADAGIEQVMMNRDNPPLEEPLSGQLSADIKYEVSATEGGEGQCPSERGGMEISYCLKSIGTYKGVKRAIEVEY
;
A
#
# COMPACT_ATOMS: atom_id res chain seq x y z
N MET A 1 46.29 48.32 9.41
CA MET A 1 46.15 47.07 8.62
C MET A 1 45.52 45.89 9.37
N LEU A 2 45.26 45.95 10.69
CA LEU A 2 44.63 44.86 11.46
C LEU A 2 43.10 44.73 11.27
N ALA A 3 42.40 45.82 10.98
CA ALA A 3 40.93 45.84 10.84
C ALA A 3 40.41 45.00 9.65
N ASN A 4 41.17 44.85 8.57
CA ASN A 4 40.77 44.03 7.41
C ASN A 4 40.92 42.52 7.67
N LYS A 5 41.85 42.10 8.53
CA LYS A 5 41.98 40.68 8.91
C LYS A 5 40.79 40.18 9.72
N GLN A 6 40.26 41.00 10.64
CA GLN A 6 39.07 40.65 11.43
C GLN A 6 37.79 40.56 10.57
N LYS A 7 37.62 41.46 9.60
CA LYS A 7 36.49 41.43 8.65
C LYS A 7 36.53 40.18 7.74
N ALA A 8 37.73 39.77 7.32
CA ALA A 8 37.90 38.56 6.52
C ALA A 8 37.58 37.28 7.31
N SER A 9 37.99 37.19 8.58
CA SER A 9 37.63 36.06 9.45
C SER A 9 36.13 35.97 9.71
N PHE A 10 35.45 37.10 9.89
CA PHE A 10 33.98 37.12 10.07
C PHE A 10 33.24 36.61 8.83
N LEU A 11 33.70 37.03 7.64
CA LEU A 11 33.14 36.55 6.36
C LEU A 11 33.24 35.02 6.21
N LEU A 12 34.36 34.41 6.62
CA LEU A 12 34.52 32.96 6.59
C LEU A 12 33.52 32.24 7.50
N TYR A 13 33.26 32.76 8.71
CA TYR A 13 32.25 32.19 9.60
C TYR A 13 30.84 32.29 9.01
N VAL A 14 30.49 33.43 8.41
CA VAL A 14 29.19 33.61 7.74
C VAL A 14 29.03 32.61 6.59
N VAL A 15 30.05 32.45 5.74
CA VAL A 15 30.01 31.49 4.63
C VAL A 15 29.88 30.06 5.15
N LEU A 16 30.59 29.70 6.22
CA LEU A 16 30.46 28.38 6.85
C LEU A 16 29.03 28.13 7.35
N ILE A 17 28.45 29.07 8.09
CA ILE A 17 27.10 28.93 8.64
C ILE A 17 26.06 28.85 7.51
N VAL A 18 26.16 29.71 6.49
CA VAL A 18 25.26 29.69 5.32
C VAL A 18 25.39 28.37 4.56
N SER A 19 26.61 27.86 4.38
CA SER A 19 26.82 26.57 3.72
C SER A 19 26.21 25.40 4.49
N LEU A 20 26.31 25.41 5.83
CA LEU A 20 25.71 24.39 6.69
C LEU A 20 24.18 24.41 6.59
N LEU A 21 23.58 25.59 6.64
CA LEU A 21 22.13 25.77 6.47
C LEU A 21 21.66 25.30 5.09
N LEU A 22 22.45 25.57 4.04
CA LEU A 22 22.15 25.14 2.68
C LEU A 22 22.14 23.60 2.56
N VAL A 23 23.13 22.93 3.16
CA VAL A 23 23.21 21.46 3.18
C VAL A 23 21.99 20.87 3.89
N ILE A 24 21.59 21.43 5.04
CA ILE A 24 20.40 20.97 5.77
C ILE A 24 19.14 21.15 4.92
N ALA A 25 18.97 22.30 4.28
CA ALA A 25 17.81 22.58 3.43
C ALA A 25 17.71 21.62 2.23
N PHE A 26 18.83 21.34 1.56
CA PHE A 26 18.86 20.37 0.45
C PHE A 26 18.63 18.94 0.93
N GLY A 27 19.19 18.55 2.07
CA GLY A 27 18.96 17.22 2.66
C GLY A 27 17.49 16.99 2.97
N LEU A 28 16.80 17.98 3.55
CA LEU A 28 15.37 17.91 3.85
C LEU A 28 14.51 17.90 2.58
N SER A 29 14.89 18.65 1.54
CA SER A 29 14.15 18.69 0.28
C SER A 29 14.08 17.32 -0.40
N GLY A 30 15.17 16.56 -0.37
CA GLY A 30 15.20 15.18 -0.89
C GLY A 30 14.25 14.24 -0.16
N LEU A 31 14.19 14.34 1.18
CA LEU A 31 13.27 13.56 2.02
C LEU A 31 11.82 13.87 1.71
N LEU A 32 11.46 15.15 1.56
CA LEU A 32 10.09 15.57 1.26
C LEU A 32 9.62 15.03 -0.11
N LEU A 33 10.49 15.05 -1.12
CA LEU A 33 10.16 14.50 -2.44
C LEU A 33 9.90 12.99 -2.40
N ALA A 34 10.66 12.25 -1.58
CA ALA A 34 10.41 10.82 -1.38
C ALA A 34 9.05 10.57 -0.70
N GLN A 35 8.71 11.37 0.31
CA GLN A 35 7.43 11.27 1.01
C GLN A 35 6.23 11.57 0.09
N ILE A 36 6.32 12.57 -0.79
CA ILE A 36 5.26 12.90 -1.74
C ILE A 36 4.97 11.73 -2.70
N ARG A 37 6.01 11.02 -3.15
CA ARG A 37 5.82 9.84 -4.00
C ARG A 37 5.08 8.72 -3.28
N MET A 38 5.42 8.45 -2.02
CA MET A 38 4.72 7.45 -1.20
C MET A 38 3.25 7.83 -0.97
N LEU A 39 2.94 9.12 -0.76
CA LEU A 39 1.55 9.57 -0.61
C LEU A 39 0.69 9.29 -1.86
N GLY A 40 1.28 9.35 -3.06
CA GLY A 40 0.59 9.00 -4.31
C GLY A 40 0.18 7.52 -4.36
N GLU A 41 1.01 6.62 -3.83
CA GLU A 41 0.74 5.18 -3.80
C GLU A 41 -0.38 4.82 -2.81
N ILE A 42 -0.61 5.64 -1.77
CA ILE A 42 -1.73 5.46 -0.84
C ILE A 42 -3.07 5.65 -1.56
N GLY A 43 -3.17 6.59 -2.50
CA GLY A 43 -4.37 6.75 -3.30
C GLY A 43 -4.68 5.50 -4.14
N TYR A 44 -3.65 4.91 -4.75
CA TYR A 44 -3.79 3.67 -5.52
C TYR A 44 -4.14 2.47 -4.65
N SER A 45 -3.66 2.46 -3.41
CA SER A 45 -4.00 1.45 -2.41
C SER A 45 -5.50 1.40 -2.11
N VAL A 46 -6.18 2.55 -2.02
CA VAL A 46 -7.64 2.58 -1.78
C VAL A 46 -8.39 1.97 -2.96
N VAL A 47 -7.98 2.28 -4.18
CA VAL A 47 -8.59 1.71 -5.39
C VAL A 47 -8.31 0.20 -5.51
N ALA A 48 -7.10 -0.25 -5.17
CA ALA A 48 -6.77 -1.67 -5.11
C ALA A 48 -7.61 -2.40 -4.04
N LEU A 49 -7.87 -1.76 -2.89
CA LEU A 49 -8.75 -2.33 -1.86
C LEU A 49 -10.19 -2.43 -2.36
N TYR A 50 -10.70 -1.40 -3.04
CA TYR A 50 -12.02 -1.43 -3.65
C TYR A 50 -12.17 -2.54 -4.69
N ALA A 51 -11.13 -2.78 -5.50
CA ALA A 51 -11.13 -3.90 -6.44
C ALA A 51 -11.16 -5.27 -5.71
N ALA A 52 -10.45 -5.39 -4.59
CA ALA A 52 -10.47 -6.61 -3.78
C ALA A 52 -11.88 -6.86 -3.20
N ASP A 53 -12.53 -5.81 -2.71
CA ASP A 53 -13.89 -5.89 -2.16
C ASP A 53 -14.91 -6.33 -3.22
N ALA A 54 -14.85 -5.74 -4.42
CA ALA A 54 -15.66 -6.16 -5.56
C ALA A 54 -15.46 -7.65 -5.93
N GLY A 55 -14.23 -8.17 -5.79
CA GLY A 55 -13.97 -9.60 -5.97
C GLY A 55 -14.67 -10.49 -4.95
N ILE A 56 -14.74 -10.06 -3.69
CA ILE A 56 -15.50 -10.77 -2.65
C ILE A 56 -17.00 -10.71 -2.94
N GLU A 57 -17.53 -9.55 -3.30
CA GLU A 57 -18.95 -9.39 -3.66
C GLU A 57 -19.37 -10.35 -4.78
N GLN A 58 -18.51 -10.55 -5.78
CA GLN A 58 -18.77 -11.47 -6.89
C GLN A 58 -18.93 -12.92 -6.45
N VAL A 59 -18.13 -13.38 -5.48
CA VAL A 59 -18.28 -14.72 -4.91
C VAL A 59 -19.51 -14.79 -4.00
N MET A 60 -19.74 -13.74 -3.21
CA MET A 60 -20.89 -13.67 -2.31
C MET A 60 -22.24 -13.62 -3.04
N MET A 61 -22.28 -13.22 -4.32
CA MET A 61 -23.50 -13.35 -5.14
C MET A 61 -24.00 -14.80 -5.21
N ASN A 62 -23.09 -15.79 -5.18
CA ASN A 62 -23.39 -17.21 -5.16
C ASN A 62 -22.80 -17.87 -3.90
N ARG A 63 -23.17 -17.34 -2.72
CA ARG A 63 -22.65 -17.78 -1.42
C ARG A 63 -22.76 -19.30 -1.20
N ASP A 64 -23.81 -19.93 -1.72
CA ASP A 64 -24.07 -21.35 -1.50
C ASP A 64 -23.16 -22.28 -2.33
N ASN A 65 -22.51 -21.75 -3.38
CA ASN A 65 -21.66 -22.53 -4.27
C ASN A 65 -20.53 -21.65 -4.85
N PRO A 66 -19.56 -21.25 -4.02
CA PRO A 66 -18.43 -20.46 -4.50
C PRO A 66 -17.54 -21.29 -5.45
N PRO A 67 -16.83 -20.66 -6.41
CA PRO A 67 -15.90 -21.37 -7.27
C PRO A 67 -14.65 -21.78 -6.48
N LEU A 68 -14.50 -23.08 -6.21
CA LEU A 68 -13.43 -23.66 -5.39
C LEU A 68 -12.21 -24.11 -6.20
N GLU A 69 -12.37 -24.44 -7.48
CA GLU A 69 -11.31 -25.07 -8.28
C GLU A 69 -10.38 -24.07 -8.98
N GLU A 70 -10.88 -22.88 -9.33
CA GLU A 70 -10.07 -21.84 -9.96
C GLU A 70 -10.32 -20.45 -9.37
N PRO A 71 -9.28 -19.63 -9.20
CA PRO A 71 -9.44 -18.26 -8.77
C PRO A 71 -10.22 -17.47 -9.83
N LEU A 72 -11.37 -16.94 -9.43
CA LEU A 72 -12.15 -16.05 -10.27
C LEU A 72 -11.38 -14.75 -10.44
N SER A 73 -10.93 -14.48 -11.66
CA SER A 73 -10.30 -13.20 -11.99
C SER A 73 -11.25 -12.34 -12.81
N GLY A 74 -11.26 -11.04 -12.51
CA GLY A 74 -12.08 -10.08 -13.22
C GLY A 74 -11.38 -8.74 -13.36
N GLN A 75 -11.87 -7.97 -14.33
CA GLN A 75 -11.32 -6.67 -14.65
C GLN A 75 -12.44 -5.63 -14.61
N LEU A 76 -12.38 -4.72 -13.65
CA LEU A 76 -13.35 -3.61 -13.54
C LEU A 76 -13.07 -2.53 -14.59
N SER A 77 -11.80 -2.34 -14.96
CA SER A 77 -11.34 -1.33 -15.93
C SER A 77 -9.94 -1.67 -16.43
N ALA A 78 -9.43 -0.95 -17.44
CA ALA A 78 -8.15 -1.25 -18.10
C ALA A 78 -6.98 -1.53 -17.12
N ASP A 79 -6.89 -0.79 -16.01
CA ASP A 79 -5.81 -0.93 -15.02
C ASP A 79 -6.25 -1.52 -13.67
N ILE A 80 -7.53 -1.88 -13.50
CA ILE A 80 -8.10 -2.36 -12.24
C ILE A 80 -8.51 -3.82 -12.39
N LYS A 81 -7.86 -4.70 -11.63
CA LYS A 81 -8.09 -6.15 -11.68
C LYS A 81 -8.33 -6.69 -10.28
N TYR A 82 -9.09 -7.76 -10.18
CA TYR A 82 -9.22 -8.54 -8.96
C TYR A 82 -9.06 -10.03 -9.26
N GLU A 83 -8.66 -10.77 -8.24
CA GLU A 83 -8.50 -12.22 -8.26
C GLU A 83 -9.00 -12.75 -6.92
N VAL A 84 -9.99 -13.63 -6.93
CA VAL A 84 -10.60 -14.16 -5.71
C VAL A 84 -10.59 -15.67 -5.72
N SER A 85 -10.14 -16.28 -4.63
CA SER A 85 -10.10 -17.72 -4.41
C SER A 85 -10.96 -18.07 -3.19
N ALA A 86 -11.74 -19.14 -3.31
CA ALA A 86 -12.49 -19.71 -2.19
C ALA A 86 -11.87 -21.04 -1.75
N THR A 87 -11.86 -21.30 -0.46
CA THR A 87 -11.44 -22.59 0.13
C THR A 87 -12.51 -23.04 1.11
N GLU A 88 -12.82 -24.34 1.14
CA GLU A 88 -13.76 -24.91 2.10
C GLU A 88 -13.22 -24.88 3.53
N GLY A 89 -14.12 -24.74 4.49
CA GLY A 89 -13.83 -24.83 5.91
C GLY A 89 -13.19 -26.17 6.28
N GLY A 90 -12.02 -26.11 6.91
CA GLY A 90 -11.25 -27.31 7.28
C GLY A 90 -10.32 -27.83 6.18
N GLU A 91 -10.31 -27.23 4.99
CA GLU A 91 -9.34 -27.52 3.95
C GLU A 91 -8.19 -26.50 3.90
N GLY A 92 -6.97 -26.99 3.68
CA GLY A 92 -5.79 -26.16 3.48
C GLY A 92 -5.46 -25.26 4.69
N GLN A 93 -5.51 -23.94 4.47
CA GLN A 93 -5.27 -22.92 5.52
C GLN A 93 -6.57 -22.37 6.12
N CYS A 94 -7.74 -22.85 5.68
CA CYS A 94 -9.03 -22.41 6.18
C CYS A 94 -9.39 -23.21 7.45
N PRO A 95 -9.52 -22.57 8.63
CA PRO A 95 -9.94 -23.27 9.84
C PRO A 95 -11.40 -23.75 9.71
N SER A 96 -11.70 -24.91 10.29
CA SER A 96 -13.08 -25.44 10.33
C SER A 96 -13.95 -24.72 11.37
N GLU A 97 -13.34 -24.11 12.39
CA GLU A 97 -14.04 -23.35 13.42
C GLU A 97 -13.20 -22.15 13.89
N ARG A 98 -13.86 -21.04 14.21
CA ARG A 98 -13.25 -19.88 14.87
C ARG A 98 -14.16 -19.31 15.93
N GLY A 99 -13.69 -19.32 17.18
CA GLY A 99 -14.46 -18.79 18.31
C GLY A 99 -15.75 -19.55 18.61
N GLY A 100 -15.82 -20.85 18.27
CA GLY A 100 -17.00 -21.70 18.47
C GLY A 100 -18.09 -21.56 17.41
N MET A 101 -17.80 -20.91 16.27
CA MET A 101 -18.62 -20.94 15.07
C MET A 101 -17.94 -21.77 13.99
N GLU A 102 -18.72 -22.61 13.32
CA GLU A 102 -18.32 -23.38 12.14
C GLU A 102 -18.10 -22.43 10.96
N ILE A 103 -16.96 -22.55 10.30
CA ILE A 103 -16.64 -21.79 9.09
C ILE A 103 -16.91 -22.72 7.92
N SER A 104 -17.75 -22.26 6.99
CA SER A 104 -18.06 -22.98 5.77
C SER A 104 -17.04 -22.69 4.68
N TYR A 105 -16.60 -21.43 4.55
CA TYR A 105 -15.66 -21.02 3.50
C TYR A 105 -14.72 -19.89 3.94
N CYS A 106 -13.50 -19.92 3.40
CA CYS A 106 -12.55 -18.82 3.43
C CYS A 106 -12.40 -18.22 2.03
N LEU A 107 -12.73 -16.94 1.90
CA LEU A 107 -12.56 -16.17 0.69
C LEU A 107 -11.31 -15.30 0.81
N LYS A 108 -10.47 -15.33 -0.22
CA LYS A 108 -9.32 -14.44 -0.34
C LYS A 108 -9.38 -13.71 -1.66
N SER A 109 -9.51 -12.39 -1.61
CA SER A 109 -9.55 -11.52 -2.79
C SER A 109 -8.34 -10.60 -2.83
N ILE A 110 -7.72 -10.47 -3.99
CA ILE A 110 -6.57 -9.62 -4.26
C ILE A 110 -6.94 -8.62 -5.35
N GLY A 111 -7.04 -7.35 -4.98
CA GLY A 111 -7.21 -6.25 -5.91
C GLY A 111 -5.87 -5.64 -6.32
N THR A 112 -5.74 -5.30 -7.60
CA THR A 112 -4.55 -4.70 -8.20
C THR A 112 -4.91 -3.44 -8.96
N TYR A 113 -4.21 -2.34 -8.67
CA TYR A 113 -4.31 -1.08 -9.41
C TYR A 113 -2.96 -0.37 -9.51
N LYS A 114 -2.53 -0.02 -10.73
CA LYS A 114 -1.25 0.67 -11.01
C LYS A 114 -0.03 0.08 -10.28
N GLY A 115 0.03 -1.26 -10.18
CA GLY A 115 1.11 -1.98 -9.51
C GLY A 115 0.96 -2.12 -7.99
N VAL A 116 0.02 -1.41 -7.36
CA VAL A 116 -0.32 -1.59 -5.95
C VAL A 116 -1.30 -2.75 -5.81
N LYS A 117 -1.00 -3.67 -4.88
CA LYS A 117 -1.85 -4.81 -4.55
C LYS A 117 -2.36 -4.71 -3.13
N ARG A 118 -3.64 -5.03 -2.92
CA ARG A 118 -4.27 -5.18 -1.60
C ARG A 118 -5.05 -6.48 -1.57
N ALA A 119 -5.03 -7.14 -0.42
CA ALA A 119 -5.75 -8.39 -0.22
C ALA A 119 -6.72 -8.25 0.94
N ILE A 120 -7.90 -8.87 0.81
CA ILE A 120 -8.92 -9.00 1.84
C ILE A 120 -9.22 -10.49 1.99
N GLU A 121 -9.36 -10.92 3.23
CA GLU A 121 -9.73 -12.29 3.57
C GLU A 121 -10.98 -12.24 4.45
N VAL A 122 -11.96 -13.08 4.12
CA VAL A 122 -13.23 -13.20 4.84
C VAL A 122 -13.51 -14.67 5.08
N GLU A 123 -13.81 -15.00 6.33
CA GLU A 123 -14.17 -16.34 6.79
C GLU A 123 -15.64 -16.28 7.23
N TYR A 124 -16.49 -17.19 6.73
CA TYR A 124 -17.90 -17.23 7.09
C TYR A 124 -18.52 -18.62 7.07
#